data_AF-A0A8T6DKS6-F1
#
_entry.id   AF-A0A8T6DKS6-F1
#
_cell.length_a   1.000
_cell.length_b   1.000
_cell.length_c   1.000
_cell.angle_alpha   90.00
_cell.angle_beta   90.00
_cell.angle_gamma   90.00
#
_symmetry.space_group_name_H-M   'P 1'
#
loop_
_entity.id
_entity.type
_entity.pdbx_description
1 polymer ?
#
loop_
_entity_poly.entity_id
_entity_poly.type
_entity_poly.pdbx_seq_one_letter_code
_entity_poly.pdbx_strand_id
1 'polypeptide(L)'
;MSKRAGKIFLDHNMNVMGKNMASVYSLRPLPGAPASVPLRWDELPDVYPSDFNIDTVHQRLADVGDLWGDILEAKHDLRRLLEAAGE
;
A
#
# COMPACT_ATOMS: atom_id res chain seq x y z
N MET A 1 -12.33 6.72 -22.09
CA MET A 1 -11.50 5.69 -21.41
C MET A 1 -10.63 4.84 -22.36
N SER A 2 -10.65 5.01 -23.70
CA SER A 2 -9.94 4.09 -24.62
C SER A 2 -8.40 4.17 -24.63
N LYS A 3 -7.78 5.29 -24.21
CA LYS A 3 -6.30 5.45 -24.28
C LYS A 3 -5.48 4.67 -23.23
N ARG A 4 -6.11 3.99 -22.27
CA ARG A 4 -5.44 3.35 -21.11
C ARG A 4 -5.79 1.89 -20.86
N ALA A 5 -6.48 1.23 -21.79
CA ALA A 5 -6.80 -0.20 -21.66
C ALA A 5 -5.52 -1.05 -21.53
N GLY A 6 -5.51 -1.99 -20.58
CA GLY A 6 -4.38 -2.91 -20.35
C GLY A 6 -3.16 -2.31 -19.64
N LYS A 7 -3.26 -1.10 -19.06
CA LYS A 7 -2.17 -0.44 -18.34
C LYS A 7 -2.54 -0.19 -16.89
N ILE A 8 -1.53 -0.09 -16.03
CA ILE A 8 -1.66 0.39 -14.66
C ILE A 8 -1.51 1.91 -14.66
N PHE A 9 -2.41 2.61 -13.97
CA PHE A 9 -2.32 4.05 -13.78
C PHE A 9 -1.62 4.36 -12.46
N LEU A 10 -0.50 5.08 -12.53
CA LEU A 10 0.17 5.64 -11.36
C LEU A 10 -0.55 6.93 -10.92
N ASP A 11 -1.40 6.81 -9.89
CA ASP A 11 -2.27 7.91 -9.45
C ASP A 11 -1.56 8.90 -8.50
N HIS A 12 -0.76 9.78 -9.09
CA HIS A 12 -0.10 10.87 -8.36
C HIS A 12 -1.06 11.91 -7.77
N ASN A 13 -2.32 11.96 -8.24
CA ASN A 13 -3.31 12.91 -7.71
C ASN A 13 -3.76 12.58 -6.30
N MET A 14 -3.35 11.44 -5.73
CA MET A 14 -3.58 11.12 -4.33
C MET A 14 -2.74 11.96 -3.36
N ASN A 15 -1.68 12.60 -3.83
CA ASN A 15 -0.79 13.43 -2.99
C ASN A 15 -1.28 14.89 -2.82
N VAL A 16 -2.49 15.22 -3.27
CA VAL A 16 -3.06 16.57 -3.11
C VAL A 16 -3.92 16.67 -1.85
N MET A 17 -4.08 17.89 -1.35
CA MET A 17 -4.89 18.17 -0.16
C MET A 17 -6.35 17.69 -0.32
N GLY A 18 -6.90 17.07 0.73
CA GLY A 18 -8.30 16.64 0.79
C GLY A 18 -8.60 15.29 0.14
N LYS A 19 -7.59 14.56 -0.35
CA LYS A 19 -7.76 13.17 -0.80
C LYS A 19 -7.67 12.21 0.38
N ASN A 20 -8.51 11.17 0.34
CA ASN A 20 -8.53 10.10 1.33
C ASN A 20 -7.85 8.85 0.76
N MET A 21 -7.10 8.16 1.61
CA MET A 21 -6.49 6.87 1.32
C MET A 21 -6.88 5.87 2.42
N ALA A 22 -6.98 4.59 2.07
CA ALA A 22 -7.21 3.55 3.07
C ALA A 22 -6.02 3.51 4.04
N SER A 23 -6.31 3.47 5.35
CA SER A 23 -5.28 3.34 6.38
C SER A 23 -4.68 1.94 6.36
N VAL A 24 -3.45 1.82 6.85
CA VAL A 24 -2.83 0.53 7.17
C VAL A 24 -3.75 -0.25 8.11
N TYR A 25 -3.91 -1.55 7.83
CA TYR A 25 -4.81 -2.50 8.47
C TYR A 25 -6.31 -2.18 8.41
N SER A 26 -6.74 -1.14 7.67
CA SER A 26 -8.17 -0.88 7.49
C SER A 26 -8.83 -1.93 6.59
N LEU A 27 -10.05 -2.34 6.97
CA LEU A 27 -10.91 -3.17 6.13
C LEU A 27 -11.50 -2.38 4.98
N ARG A 28 -11.77 -3.07 3.88
CA ARG A 28 -12.42 -2.50 2.68
C ARG A 28 -13.87 -2.96 2.61
N PRO A 29 -14.81 -2.09 2.21
CA PRO A 29 -16.23 -2.44 2.05
C PRO A 29 -16.45 -3.24 0.75
N LEU A 30 -15.82 -4.41 0.65
CA LEU A 30 -15.89 -5.34 -0.46
C LEU A 30 -16.27 -6.74 0.08
N PRO A 31 -16.80 -7.64 -0.77
CA PRO A 31 -17.06 -9.03 -0.35
C PRO A 31 -15.82 -9.66 0.28
N GLY A 32 -16.02 -10.33 1.43
CA GLY A 32 -14.94 -10.91 2.23
C GLY A 32 -14.18 -9.92 3.12
N ALA A 33 -14.49 -8.61 3.09
CA ALA A 33 -13.83 -7.57 3.90
C ALA A 33 -12.28 -7.65 3.87
N PRO A 34 -11.64 -7.51 2.69
CA PRO A 34 -10.18 -7.55 2.60
C PRO A 34 -9.54 -6.39 3.36
N ALA A 35 -8.33 -6.61 3.86
CA ALA A 35 -7.58 -5.66 4.67
C ALA A 35 -6.42 -5.03 3.88
N SER A 36 -6.13 -3.76 4.14
CA SER A 36 -4.94 -3.07 3.59
C SER A 36 -3.70 -3.42 4.42
N VAL A 37 -2.95 -4.44 4.03
CA VAL A 37 -1.89 -5.04 4.87
C VAL A 37 -0.49 -4.76 4.31
N PRO A 38 0.49 -4.32 5.14
CA PRO A 38 1.89 -4.26 4.76
C PRO A 38 2.47 -5.63 4.40
N LEU A 39 3.32 -5.64 3.37
CA LEU A 39 3.99 -6.84 2.88
C LEU A 39 5.49 -6.58 2.79
N ARG A 40 6.26 -7.66 2.83
CA ARG A 40 7.66 -7.69 2.42
C ARG A 40 7.74 -7.67 0.88
N TRP A 41 8.87 -7.23 0.35
CA TRP A 41 9.06 -7.13 -1.10
C TRP A 41 9.16 -8.49 -1.79
N ASP A 42 9.68 -9.50 -1.09
CA ASP A 42 9.91 -10.85 -1.61
C ASP A 42 8.63 -11.68 -1.73
N GLU A 43 7.59 -11.39 -0.92
CA GLU A 43 6.30 -12.10 -1.01
C GLU A 43 5.30 -11.45 -1.98
N LEU A 44 5.52 -10.18 -2.37
CA LEU A 44 4.59 -9.42 -3.22
C LEU A 44 4.19 -10.14 -4.54
N PRO A 45 5.07 -10.90 -5.22
CA PRO A 45 4.70 -11.62 -6.44
C PRO A 45 3.69 -12.75 -6.24
N ASP A 46 3.59 -13.29 -5.02
CA ASP A 46 2.92 -14.57 -4.74
C ASP A 46 1.60 -14.42 -3.97
N VAL A 47 1.22 -13.19 -3.59
CA VAL A 47 0.03 -12.94 -2.77
C VAL A 47 -1.07 -12.22 -3.54
N TYR A 48 -2.31 -12.47 -3.13
CA TYR A 48 -3.49 -11.79 -3.63
C TYR A 48 -4.15 -10.95 -2.53
N PRO A 49 -4.80 -9.81 -2.85
CA PRO A 49 -5.51 -9.02 -1.84
C PRO A 49 -6.58 -9.78 -1.06
N SER A 50 -7.14 -10.85 -1.63
CA SER A 50 -8.13 -11.73 -0.97
C SER A 50 -7.56 -12.55 0.17
N ASP A 51 -6.25 -12.77 0.19
CA ASP A 51 -5.58 -13.60 1.19
C ASP A 51 -5.58 -12.91 2.57
N PHE A 52 -5.71 -11.58 2.57
CA PHE A 52 -5.73 -10.75 3.76
C PHE A 52 -7.11 -10.12 3.95
N ASN A 53 -7.84 -10.57 4.96
CA ASN A 53 -9.19 -10.13 5.23
C ASN A 53 -9.50 -10.13 6.73
N ILE A 54 -10.75 -9.80 7.08
CA ILE A 54 -11.19 -9.71 8.48
C ILE A 54 -10.88 -10.98 9.30
N ASP A 55 -10.89 -12.16 8.68
CA ASP A 55 -10.66 -13.43 9.36
C ASP A 55 -9.16 -13.80 9.40
N THR A 56 -8.36 -13.37 8.41
CA THR A 56 -6.96 -13.80 8.27
C THR A 56 -5.92 -12.78 8.74
N VAL A 57 -6.27 -11.49 8.82
CA VAL A 57 -5.31 -10.41 9.11
C VAL A 57 -4.68 -10.52 10.50
N HIS A 58 -5.40 -11.08 11.48
CA HIS A 58 -4.87 -11.31 12.82
C HIS A 58 -3.77 -12.38 12.83
N GLN A 59 -3.97 -13.49 12.12
CA GLN A 59 -2.97 -14.55 11.99
C GLN A 59 -1.73 -14.02 11.28
N ARG A 60 -1.93 -13.24 10.22
CA ARG A 60 -0.84 -12.56 9.50
C ARG A 60 0.03 -11.73 10.45
N LEU A 61 -0.58 -10.89 11.29
CA LEU A 61 0.17 -10.07 12.26
C LEU A 61 0.91 -10.93 13.30
N ALA A 62 0.30 -12.04 13.74
CA ALA A 62 0.96 -12.97 14.66
C ALA A 62 2.18 -13.67 14.03
N ASP A 63 2.10 -14.03 12.75
CA ASP A 63 3.15 -14.76 12.05
C ASP A 63 4.38 -13.90 11.71
N VAL A 64 4.15 -12.66 11.23
CA VAL A 64 5.23 -11.82 10.71
C VAL A 64 5.52 -10.57 11.54
N GLY A 65 4.70 -10.28 12.55
CA GLY A 65 4.76 -9.03 13.31
C GLY A 65 4.29 -7.81 12.52
N ASP A 66 4.48 -6.62 13.11
CA ASP A 66 4.16 -5.36 12.43
C ASP A 66 5.33 -4.93 11.52
N LEU A 67 5.21 -5.21 10.22
CA LEU A 67 6.26 -4.91 9.24
C LEU A 67 6.51 -3.41 9.05
N TRP A 68 5.59 -2.55 9.46
CA TRP A 68 5.71 -1.09 9.37
C TRP A 68 5.88 -0.43 10.75
N GLY A 69 6.17 -1.20 11.81
CA GLY A 69 6.26 -0.68 13.18
C GLY A 69 7.28 0.45 13.37
N ASP A 70 8.32 0.48 12.54
CA ASP A 70 9.40 1.47 12.52
C ASP A 70 9.34 2.42 11.31
N ILE A 71 8.24 2.43 10.53
CA ILE A 71 8.17 3.16 9.25
C ILE A 71 8.44 4.67 9.38
N LEU A 72 8.17 5.25 10.55
CA LEU A 72 8.37 6.68 10.81
C LEU A 72 9.79 7.02 11.28
N GLU A 73 10.62 6.02 11.58
CA GLU A 73 12.00 6.21 12.04
C GLU A 73 12.94 6.57 10.89
N ALA A 74 12.77 5.92 9.73
CA ALA A 74 13.54 6.17 8.53
C ALA A 74 13.01 7.39 7.75
N LYS A 75 13.58 8.57 8.02
CA LYS A 75 13.22 9.79 7.28
C LYS A 75 13.99 9.91 5.97
N HIS A 76 13.28 10.19 4.88
CA HIS A 76 13.86 10.36 3.55
C HIS A 76 13.82 11.82 3.09
N ASP A 77 14.90 12.27 2.44
CA ASP A 77 15.01 13.62 1.89
C ASP A 77 14.54 13.65 0.42
N LEU A 78 13.45 14.37 0.18
CA LEU A 78 12.86 14.50 -1.16
C LEU A 78 13.74 15.28 -2.13
N ARG A 79 14.68 16.12 -1.67
CA ARG A 79 15.56 16.92 -2.55
C ARG A 79 16.33 16.05 -3.53
N ARG A 80 16.80 14.89 -3.07
CA ARG A 80 17.52 13.92 -3.92
C ARG A 80 16.70 13.45 -5.13
N LEU A 81 15.38 13.32 -4.95
CA LEU A 81 14.48 12.92 -6.04
C LEU A 81 14.18 14.07 -6.98
N LEU A 82 14.04 15.30 -6.45
CA LEU A 82 13.81 16.51 -7.24
C LEU A 82 15.02 16.83 -8.13
N GLU A 83 16.22 16.79 -7.56
CA GLU A 83 17.48 16.98 -8.31
C GLU A 83 17.61 15.97 -9.45
N ALA A 84 17.27 14.70 -9.20
CA ALA A 84 17.28 13.65 -10.22
C ALA A 84 16.20 13.85 -11.30
N ALA A 85 15.10 14.53 -10.97
CA ALA A 85 14.03 14.90 -11.90
C ALA A 85 14.33 16.16 -12.72
N GLY A 86 15.42 16.88 -12.40
CA GLY A 86 15.79 18.13 -13.07
C GLY A 86 15.04 19.36 -12.54
N GLU A 87 14.50 19.27 -11.32
CA GLU A 87 13.92 20.38 -10.56
C GLU A 87 14.95 21.01 -9.61
#